data_AF-A0A417VFV1-F1
#
_entry.id   AF-A0A417VFV1-F1
#
_cell.length_a   1.000
_cell.length_b   1.000
_cell.length_c   1.000
_cell.angle_alpha   90.00
_cell.angle_beta   90.00
_cell.angle_gamma   90.00
#
_symmetry.space_group_name_H-M   'P 1'
#
loop_
_entity.id
_entity.type
_entity.pdbx_description
1 polymer ?
#
loop_
_entity_poly.entity_id
_entity_poly.type
_entity_poly.pdbx_seq_one_letter_code
_entity_poly.pdbx_strand_id
1 'polypeptide(L)'
;MIINMASTSAHDENEVQLEVVAEKGEIIKIGDIITIPMNDHTFEQREITDMYRDWKKWKRGKDLFCEIREGEWANCIIHNIFSGDIHTIHSPYEEELFDKDWVSG
;
A
#
# COMPACT_ATOMS: atom_id res chain seq x y z
N MET A 1 10.71 1.74 3.12
CA MET A 1 9.26 2.02 3.17
C MET A 1 8.52 0.80 3.72
N ILE A 2 7.53 0.99 4.60
CA ILE A 2 6.68 -0.09 5.12
C ILE A 2 5.24 0.10 4.63
N ILE A 3 4.60 -0.98 4.15
CA ILE A 3 3.17 -1.00 3.79
C ILE A 3 2.39 -1.73 4.87
N ASN A 4 1.60 -1.00 5.64
CA ASN A 4 0.80 -1.55 6.73
C ASN A 4 -0.47 -2.24 6.24
N MET A 5 -1.08 -1.68 5.20
CA MET A 5 -2.39 -2.11 4.70
C MET A 5 -2.50 -1.74 3.22
N ALA A 6 -3.21 -2.57 2.47
CA ALA A 6 -3.66 -2.29 1.11
C ALA A 6 -5.18 -2.47 1.03
N SER A 7 -5.87 -1.58 0.33
CA SER A 7 -7.31 -1.71 0.09
C SER A 7 -7.73 -1.08 -1.22
N THR A 8 -8.53 -1.80 -2.00
CA THR A 8 -9.18 -1.25 -3.19
C THR A 8 -10.28 -0.25 -2.81
N SER A 9 -10.32 0.87 -3.51
CA SER A 9 -11.36 1.89 -3.37
C SER A 9 -12.72 1.32 -3.79
N ALA A 10 -13.76 1.54 -2.99
CA ALA A 10 -15.13 1.16 -3.35
C ALA A 10 -15.72 2.02 -4.48
N HIS A 11 -15.01 3.07 -4.91
CA HIS A 11 -15.47 4.02 -5.93
C HIS A 11 -14.81 3.79 -7.30
N ASP A 12 -13.55 3.36 -7.29
CA ASP A 12 -12.80 2.98 -8.48
C ASP A 12 -12.00 1.73 -8.13
N GLU A 13 -12.34 0.60 -8.75
CA GLU A 13 -11.66 -0.67 -8.50
C GLU A 13 -10.19 -0.67 -8.93
N ASN A 14 -9.79 0.30 -9.76
CA ASN A 14 -8.41 0.48 -10.17
C ASN A 14 -7.61 1.29 -9.15
N GLU A 15 -8.25 2.01 -8.22
CA GLU A 15 -7.58 2.75 -7.14
C GLU A 15 -7.28 1.83 -5.96
N VAL A 16 -6.02 1.76 -5.57
CA VAL A 16 -5.59 1.08 -4.35
C VAL A 16 -4.98 2.09 -3.39
N GLN A 17 -5.45 2.02 -2.15
CA GLN A 17 -4.97 2.81 -1.03
C GLN A 17 -3.95 1.98 -0.25
N LEU A 18 -2.73 2.49 -0.13
CA LEU A 18 -1.67 1.91 0.67
C LEU A 18 -1.42 2.78 1.90
N GLU A 19 -1.57 2.21 3.10
CA GLU A 19 -1.05 2.88 4.29
C GLU A 19 0.47 2.69 4.34
N VAL A 20 1.20 3.76 4.04
CA VAL A 20 2.66 3.76 3.92
C VAL A 20 3.28 4.51 5.10
N VAL A 21 4.31 3.92 5.71
CA VAL A 21 5.20 4.57 6.67
C VAL A 21 6.59 4.73 6.04
N ALA A 22 7.12 5.95 6.07
CA ALA A 22 8.47 6.23 5.60
C ALA A 22 9.52 5.74 6.62
N GLU A 23 10.49 4.96 6.15
CA GLU A 23 11.56 4.42 6.99
C GLU A 23 12.68 5.44 7.21
N LYS A 24 13.70 5.04 7.97
CA LYS A 24 14.82 5.89 8.35
C LYS A 24 15.56 6.47 7.13
N GLY A 25 15.65 7.79 7.09
CA GLY A 25 16.28 8.52 5.99
C GLY A 25 15.45 8.61 4.70
N GLU A 26 14.22 8.09 4.68
CA GLU A 26 13.35 8.16 3.49
C GLU A 26 12.55 9.47 3.43
N ILE A 27 12.29 9.90 2.21
CA ILE A 27 11.31 10.92 1.86
C ILE A 27 10.51 10.34 0.69
N ILE A 28 9.19 10.28 0.83
CA ILE A 28 8.27 9.74 -0.18
C ILE A 28 7.32 10.85 -0.60
N LYS A 29 7.12 11.03 -1.90
CA LYS A 29 6.37 12.14 -2.48
C LYS A 29 5.33 11.66 -3.49
N ILE A 30 4.36 12.53 -3.75
CA ILE A 30 3.49 12.38 -4.93
C ILE A 30 4.36 12.43 -6.19
N GLY A 31 4.11 11.51 -7.12
CA GLY A 31 4.88 11.32 -8.36
C GLY A 31 6.07 10.36 -8.21
N ASP A 32 6.39 9.90 -6.99
CA ASP A 32 7.43 8.89 -6.82
C ASP A 32 6.94 7.53 -7.32
N ILE A 33 7.81 6.81 -8.02
CA ILE A 33 7.61 5.41 -8.36
C ILE A 33 8.11 4.56 -7.19
N ILE A 34 7.20 3.89 -6.50
CA ILE A 34 7.50 2.99 -5.40
C ILE A 34 7.55 1.54 -5.87
N THR A 35 8.37 0.73 -5.20
CA THR A 35 8.40 -0.72 -5.38
C THR A 35 7.50 -1.36 -4.33
N ILE A 36 6.54 -2.16 -4.79
CA ILE A 36 5.49 -2.78 -3.99
C ILE A 36 5.78 -4.27 -3.94
N PRO A 37 5.96 -4.86 -2.75
CA PRO A 37 6.07 -6.30 -2.59
C PRO A 37 4.71 -6.97 -2.80
N MET A 38 4.73 -8.12 -3.45
CA MET A 38 3.55 -8.93 -3.75
C MET A 38 3.54 -10.21 -2.91
N ASN A 39 2.36 -10.80 -2.69
CA ASN A 39 2.20 -12.01 -1.86
C ASN A 39 2.83 -13.26 -2.49
N ASP A 40 3.10 -13.24 -3.79
CA ASP A 40 3.82 -14.28 -4.55
C ASP A 40 5.35 -14.07 -4.57
N HIS A 41 5.88 -13.21 -3.68
CA HIS A 41 7.29 -12.84 -3.59
C HIS A 41 7.85 -12.07 -4.80
N THR A 42 6.99 -11.59 -5.71
CA THR A 42 7.41 -10.66 -6.76
C THR A 42 7.34 -9.20 -6.31
N PHE A 43 7.76 -8.29 -7.18
CA PHE A 43 7.70 -6.85 -6.95
C PHE A 43 7.10 -6.14 -8.16
N GLU A 44 6.27 -5.15 -7.89
CA GLU A 44 5.72 -4.26 -8.91
C GLU A 44 6.10 -2.80 -8.65
N GLN A 45 6.17 -2.00 -9.71
CA GLN A 45 6.42 -0.57 -9.61
C GLN A 45 5.16 0.23 -9.92
N ARG A 46 4.82 1.20 -9.06
CA ARG A 46 3.68 2.09 -9.27
C ARG A 46 4.00 3.50 -8.82
N GLU A 47 3.44 4.46 -9.54
CA GLU A 47 3.50 5.88 -9.18
C GLU A 47 2.47 6.19 -8.09
N ILE A 48 2.88 6.98 -7.09
CA ILE A 48 1.97 7.57 -6.11
C ILE A 48 1.26 8.76 -6.75
N THR A 49 -0.04 8.67 -6.99
CA THR A 49 -0.80 9.77 -7.59
C THR A 49 -1.31 10.77 -6.57
N ASP A 50 -1.62 10.31 -5.35
CA ASP A 50 -2.17 11.12 -4.28
C ASP A 50 -1.71 10.62 -2.92
N MET A 51 -1.66 11.51 -1.93
CA MET A 51 -1.38 11.15 -0.54
C MET A 51 -2.27 11.93 0.43
N TYR A 52 -2.83 11.24 1.42
CA TYR A 52 -3.65 11.86 2.47
C TYR A 52 -3.61 11.08 3.78
N ARG A 53 -3.93 11.75 4.89
CA ARG A 53 -4.10 11.07 6.20
C ARG A 53 -5.54 10.65 6.48
N ASP A 54 -6.51 11.35 5.88
CA ASP A 54 -7.94 11.10 6.08
C ASP A 54 -8.68 11.11 4.73
N TRP A 55 -9.17 9.94 4.33
CA TRP A 55 -9.96 9.73 3.11
C TRP A 55 -11.16 10.68 2.99
N LYS A 56 -11.83 10.98 4.11
CA LYS A 56 -12.99 11.89 4.10
C LYS A 56 -12.59 13.32 3.73
N LYS A 57 -11.35 13.71 4.04
CA LYS A 57 -10.80 15.01 3.66
C LYS A 57 -10.31 15.02 2.22
N TRP A 58 -9.67 13.95 1.77
CA TRP A 58 -9.26 13.78 0.37
C TRP A 58 -10.45 13.94 -0.59
N LYS A 59 -11.59 13.27 -0.33
CA LYS A 59 -12.82 13.45 -1.13
C LYS A 59 -13.34 14.88 -1.23
N ARG A 60 -12.96 15.73 -0.28
CA ARG A 60 -13.33 17.15 -0.24
C ARG A 60 -12.23 18.05 -0.82
N GLY A 61 -11.19 17.48 -1.41
CA GLY A 61 -10.01 18.18 -1.91
C GLY A 61 -9.17 18.83 -0.81
N LYS A 62 -9.20 18.31 0.42
CA LYS A 62 -8.50 18.86 1.60
C LYS A 62 -7.46 17.87 2.12
N ASP A 63 -6.39 18.41 2.74
CA ASP A 63 -5.30 17.63 3.35
C ASP A 63 -4.57 16.69 2.38
N LEU A 64 -4.35 17.12 1.13
CA LEU A 64 -3.39 16.45 0.26
C LEU A 64 -1.98 16.72 0.79
N PHE A 65 -1.22 15.66 1.06
CA PHE A 65 0.18 15.75 1.44
C PHE A 65 1.04 15.64 0.19
N CYS A 66 2.05 16.48 0.05
CA CYS A 66 2.98 16.37 -1.09
C CYS A 66 4.16 15.43 -0.79
N GLU A 67 4.49 15.25 0.49
CA GLU A 67 5.57 14.35 0.94
C GLU A 67 5.33 13.86 2.38
N ILE A 68 5.88 12.69 2.70
CA ILE A 68 6.10 12.19 4.07
C ILE A 68 7.60 11.92 4.27
N ARG A 69 8.07 12.08 5.51
CA ARG A 69 9.46 11.85 5.92
C ARG A 69 9.55 10.73 6.94
N GLU A 70 10.76 10.31 7.26
CA GLU A 70 11.06 9.33 8.31
C GLU A 70 10.08 9.38 9.51
N GLY A 71 9.42 8.25 9.77
CA GLY A 71 8.48 8.07 10.88
C GLY A 71 7.07 8.64 10.65
N GLU A 72 6.87 9.40 9.56
CA GLU A 72 5.55 9.83 9.14
C GLU A 72 4.87 8.77 8.27
N TRP A 73 3.54 8.90 8.19
CA TRP A 73 2.70 8.00 7.42
C TRP A 73 1.64 8.76 6.62
N ALA A 74 1.19 8.14 5.53
CA ALA A 74 0.05 8.58 4.75
C ALA A 74 -0.60 7.39 4.04
N ASN A 75 -1.87 7.54 3.67
CA ASN A 75 -2.48 6.70 2.65
C ASN A 75 -2.05 7.23 1.29
N CYS A 76 -1.31 6.42 0.55
CA CYS A 76 -0.87 6.69 -0.82
C CYS A 76 -1.83 6.02 -1.80
N ILE A 77 -2.22 6.73 -2.85
CA ILE A 77 -3.03 6.19 -3.94
C ILE A 77 -2.12 5.75 -5.07
N ILE A 78 -2.37 4.54 -5.55
CA ILE A 78 -1.77 3.95 -6.74
C ILE A 78 -2.87 3.35 -7.61
N HIS A 79 -2.56 3.06 -8.87
CA HIS A 79 -3.53 2.50 -9.82
C HIS A 79 -3.13 1.14 -10.40
N ASN A 80 -4.14 0.44 -10.93
CA ASN A 80 -4.00 -0.74 -11.79
C ASN A 80 -3.20 -1.87 -11.14
N ILE A 81 -3.54 -2.19 -9.89
CA ILE A 81 -3.02 -3.33 -9.15
C ILE A 81 -4.16 -3.85 -8.26
N PHE A 82 -4.24 -5.15 -8.05
CA PHE A 82 -5.25 -5.70 -7.16
C PHE A 82 -4.75 -5.65 -5.72
N SER A 83 -5.52 -5.04 -4.81
CA SER A 83 -5.03 -4.84 -3.42
C SER A 83 -4.80 -6.16 -2.68
N GLY A 84 -5.50 -7.24 -3.07
CA GLY A 84 -5.34 -8.57 -2.48
C GLY A 84 -4.01 -9.24 -2.81
N ASP A 85 -3.33 -8.81 -3.86
CA ASP A 85 -2.03 -9.37 -4.27
C ASP A 85 -0.86 -8.67 -3.54
N ILE A 86 -1.12 -7.54 -2.89
CA ILE A 86 -0.08 -6.73 -2.24
C ILE A 86 0.29 -7.33 -0.89
N HIS A 87 1.60 -7.49 -0.68
CA HIS A 87 2.13 -7.89 0.60
C HIS A 87 2.19 -6.70 1.57
N THR A 88 1.62 -6.92 2.76
CA THR A 88 1.56 -5.97 3.87
C THR A 88 2.17 -6.62 5.10
N ILE A 89 2.55 -5.82 6.11
CA ILE A 89 3.09 -6.40 7.36
C ILE A 89 2.12 -7.34 8.09
N HIS A 90 0.83 -7.26 7.74
CA HIS A 90 -0.24 -8.06 8.34
C HIS A 90 -0.73 -9.20 7.45
N SER A 91 -0.22 -9.34 6.22
CA SER A 91 -0.55 -10.46 5.34
C SER A 91 0.56 -11.51 5.32
N PRO A 92 0.25 -12.79 5.57
CA PRO A 92 1.21 -13.86 5.32
C PRO A 92 1.47 -14.01 3.81
N TYR A 93 2.62 -14.57 3.45
CA TYR A 93 2.90 -14.96 2.06
C TYR A 93 2.00 -16.11 1.62
N GLU A 94 1.75 -16.23 0.31
CA GLU A 94 0.87 -17.27 -0.23
C GLU A 94 1.34 -18.69 0.12
N GLU A 95 2.64 -18.95 0.09
CA GLU A 95 3.22 -20.25 0.45
C GLU A 95 2.87 -20.67 1.91
N GLU A 96 2.81 -19.73 2.84
CA GLU A 96 2.46 -19.99 4.26
C GLU A 96 0.98 -20.35 4.47
N LEU A 97 0.11 -20.00 3.52
CA LEU A 97 -1.29 -20.41 3.54
C LEU A 97 -1.44 -21.87 3.13
N PHE A 98 -0.67 -22.32 2.14
CA PHE A 98 -0.71 -23.70 1.64
C PHE A 98 -0.09 -24.72 2.60
N ASP A 99 0.86 -24.30 3.44
CA ASP A 99 1.51 -25.16 4.43
C ASP A 99 0.59 -25.55 5.62
N LYS A 100 -0.58 -24.92 5.79
CA LYS A 100 -1.50 -25.18 6.92
C LYS A 100 -2.64 -26.15 6.63
N ASP A 101 -2.76 -26.67 5.41
CA ASP A 101 -3.82 -27.62 5.02
C ASP A 101 -3.42 -29.11 5.11
N TRP A 102 -2.30 -29.44 5.75
CA TRP A 102 -1.89 -30.83 5.99
C TRP A 102 -1.70 -31.16 7.47
N VAL A 103 -2.81 -31.37 8.20
CA VAL A 103 -2.90 -32.48 9.18
C VAL A 103 -4.32 -33.05 9.17
N SER A 104 -4.55 -34.04 8.31
CA SER A 104 -5.45 -35.14 8.64
C SER A 104 -4.58 -36.28 9.14
N GLY A 105 -4.69 -36.58 10.43
CA GLY A 105 -4.02 -37.67 11.13
C GLY A 105 -4.80 -38.02 12.38
#